data_AF-A0A2R6BUU7-F1
#
_entry.id   AF-A0A2R6BUU7-F1
#
_cell.length_a   1.000
_cell.length_b   1.000
_cell.length_c   1.000
_cell.angle_alpha   90.00
_cell.angle_beta   90.00
_cell.angle_gamma   90.00
#
_symmetry.space_group_name_H-M   'P 1'
#
loop_
_entity.id
_entity.type
_entity.pdbx_description
1 polymer ?
#
loop_
_entity_poly.entity_id
_entity_poly.type
_entity_poly.pdbx_seq_one_letter_code
_entity_poly.pdbx_strand_id
1 'polypeptide(L)'
;MSQNYREIRIQSLEKPLDVDKEVLAQLRELKLSRKFIESMKRDAVDCPWVGSTISALKCMGCPYFVRRFKGTIHCGYGFKKV
;
A
#
# COMPACT_ATOMS: atom_id res chain seq x y z
N MET A 1 -17.36 -14.26 16.36
CA MET A 1 -16.31 -13.27 16.02
C MET A 1 -16.46 -12.88 14.56
N SER A 2 -17.19 -11.80 14.27
CA SER A 2 -17.41 -11.35 12.90
C SER A 2 -16.15 -10.61 12.42
N GLN A 3 -15.41 -11.19 11.46
CA GLN A 3 -14.27 -10.50 10.87
C GLN A 3 -14.80 -9.41 9.93
N ASN A 4 -14.69 -8.14 10.34
CA ASN A 4 -15.14 -6.97 9.58
C ASN A 4 -14.05 -6.40 8.66
N TYR A 5 -13.23 -7.27 8.06
CA TYR A 5 -12.16 -6.86 7.17
C TYR A 5 -11.92 -7.87 6.05
N ARG A 6 -11.47 -7.38 4.91
CA ARG A 6 -10.96 -8.14 3.78
C ARG A 6 -9.45 -8.24 3.84
N GLU A 7 -8.93 -9.40 3.51
CA GLU A 7 -7.50 -9.65 3.39
C GLU A 7 -7.04 -9.40 1.94
N ILE A 8 -6.18 -8.40 1.75
CA ILE A 8 -5.62 -8.02 0.45
C ILE A 8 -4.14 -8.38 0.45
N ARG A 9 -3.74 -9.33 -0.41
CA ARG A 9 -2.33 -9.71 -0.54
C ARG A 9 -1.52 -8.57 -1.14
N ILE A 10 -0.36 -8.32 -0.56
CA ILE A 10 0.65 -7.44 -1.16
C ILE A 10 1.29 -8.22 -2.31
N GLN A 11 1.26 -7.63 -3.49
CA GLN A 11 1.90 -8.13 -4.68
C GLN A 11 3.09 -7.23 -5.00
N SER A 12 4.25 -7.83 -5.20
CA SER A 12 5.42 -7.12 -5.70
C SER A 12 5.30 -7.02 -7.22
N LEU A 13 4.99 -5.84 -7.74
CA LEU A 13 4.92 -5.62 -9.18
C LEU A 13 6.32 -5.66 -9.79
N GLU A 14 6.41 -6.23 -10.99
CA GLU A 14 7.63 -6.20 -11.81
C GLU A 14 7.97 -4.77 -12.26
N LYS A 15 6.94 -3.94 -12.45
CA LYS A 15 7.08 -2.51 -12.74
C LYS A 15 6.73 -1.69 -11.50
N PRO A 16 7.61 -0.79 -11.05
CA PRO A 16 7.29 0.12 -9.96
C PRO A 16 6.08 0.99 -10.36
N LEU A 17 5.17 1.22 -9.42
CA LEU A 17 4.10 2.18 -9.64
C LEU A 17 4.70 3.57 -9.89
N ASP A 18 4.02 4.37 -10.71
CA ASP A 18 4.44 5.74 -10.97
C ASP A 18 4.37 6.52 -9.65
N VAL A 19 5.55 6.77 -9.09
CA VAL A 19 5.69 7.54 -7.85
C VAL A 19 6.20 8.90 -8.26
N ASP A 20 5.43 9.91 -7.87
CA ASP A 20 5.65 11.29 -8.19
C ASP A 20 7.11 11.71 -7.93
N LYS A 21 7.67 12.50 -8.84
CA LYS A 21 9.09 12.87 -8.83
C LYS A 21 9.46 13.63 -7.56
N GLU A 22 8.52 14.37 -7.00
CA GLU A 22 8.69 15.14 -5.78
C GLU A 22 8.83 14.24 -4.54
N VAL A 23 8.01 13.19 -4.44
CA VAL A 23 8.12 12.16 -3.39
C VAL A 23 9.46 11.43 -3.51
N LEU A 24 9.90 11.16 -4.74
CA LEU A 24 11.20 10.56 -5.04
C LEU A 24 12.39 11.43 -4.63
N ALA A 25 12.26 12.75 -4.66
CA ALA A 25 13.30 13.68 -4.25
C ALA A 25 13.42 13.70 -2.72
N GLN A 26 12.29 13.84 -2.02
CA GLN A 26 12.24 13.80 -0.56
C GLN A 26 12.75 12.47 0.02
N LEU A 27 12.43 11.34 -0.61
CA LEU A 27 12.93 10.02 -0.20
C LEU A 27 14.46 9.87 -0.38
N ARG A 28 15.06 10.57 -1.35
CA ARG A 28 16.52 10.58 -1.54
C ARG A 28 17.23 11.42 -0.48
N GLU A 29 16.62 12.53 -0.05
CA GLU A 29 17.16 13.36 1.03
C GLU A 29 17.20 12.63 2.37
N LEU A 30 16.27 11.70 2.61
CA LEU A 30 16.20 10.88 3.82
C LEU A 30 17.32 9.82 3.93
N LYS A 31 18.34 9.82 3.06
CA LYS A 31 19.43 8.82 3.00
C LYS A 31 18.95 7.36 2.97
N LEU A 32 17.72 7.11 2.53
CA LEU A 32 17.21 5.77 2.31
C LEU A 32 17.91 5.17 1.09
N SER A 33 18.34 3.91 1.23
CA SER A 33 19.06 3.22 0.16
C SER A 33 18.15 3.07 -1.07
N ARG A 34 18.66 3.37 -2.28
CA ARG A 34 17.90 3.33 -3.55
C ARG A 34 17.13 2.01 -3.72
N LYS A 35 17.75 0.87 -3.37
CA LYS A 35 17.13 -0.45 -3.41
C LYS A 35 15.89 -0.57 -2.51
N PHE A 36 15.91 0.08 -1.36
CA PHE A 36 14.80 0.06 -0.41
C PHE A 36 13.63 0.87 -0.96
N ILE A 37 13.90 2.06 -1.51
CA ILE A 37 12.91 2.89 -2.19
C ILE A 37 12.30 2.12 -3.38
N GLU A 38 13.13 1.48 -4.21
CA GLU A 38 12.65 0.70 -5.34
C GLU A 38 11.81 -0.52 -4.94
N SER A 39 12.18 -1.22 -3.87
CA SER A 39 11.38 -2.34 -3.36
C SER A 39 10.03 -1.84 -2.86
N MET A 40 10.02 -0.72 -2.13
CA MET A 40 8.81 -0.09 -1.60
C MET A 40 7.84 0.37 -2.70
N LYS A 41 8.35 0.81 -3.86
CA LYS A 41 7.53 1.18 -5.02
C LYS A 41 6.88 0.00 -5.73
N ARG A 42 7.45 -1.19 -5.57
CA ARG A 42 6.94 -2.42 -6.17
C ARG A 42 5.86 -3.06 -5.32
N ASP A 43 5.85 -2.80 -4.01
CA ASP A 43 4.78 -3.26 -3.14
C ASP A 43 3.46 -2.58 -3.49
N ALA A 44 2.56 -3.36 -4.09
CA ALA A 44 1.25 -2.92 -4.51
C ALA A 44 0.14 -3.81 -3.92
N VAL A 45 -1.04 -3.24 -3.84
CA VAL A 45 -2.26 -3.91 -3.39
C VAL A 45 -3.39 -3.54 -4.33
N ASP A 46 -4.26 -4.51 -4.61
CA ASP A 46 -5.48 -4.26 -5.34
C ASP A 46 -6.50 -3.63 -4.40
N CYS A 47 -6.79 -2.34 -4.58
CA CYS A 47 -7.64 -1.61 -3.67
C CYS A 47 -9.11 -1.71 -4.09
N PRO A 48 -9.99 -2.31 -3.27
CA PRO A 48 -11.42 -2.41 -3.60
C PRO A 48 -12.15 -1.06 -3.51
N TRP A 49 -11.58 -0.07 -2.82
CA TRP A 49 -12.15 1.27 -2.71
C TRP A 49 -11.88 2.12 -3.95
N VAL A 50 -10.63 2.12 -4.42
CA VAL A 50 -10.20 2.88 -5.60
C VAL A 50 -10.53 2.12 -6.90
N GLY A 51 -10.66 0.79 -6.84
CA GLY A 51 -10.88 -0.05 -8.02
C GLY A 51 -9.63 -0.15 -8.91
N SER A 52 -8.45 0.03 -8.34
CA SER A 52 -7.17 0.00 -9.05
C SER A 52 -6.04 -0.47 -8.14
N THR A 53 -4.95 -0.91 -8.76
CA THR A 53 -3.73 -1.28 -8.06
C THR A 53 -3.02 -0.04 -7.54
N ILE A 54 -2.86 0.07 -6.22
CA ILE A 54 -2.19 1.19 -5.55
C ILE A 54 -0.99 0.68 -4.75
N SER A 55 -0.07 1.58 -4.40
CA SER A 55 1.06 1.20 -3.55
C SER A 55 0.57 0.77 -2.16
N ALA A 56 1.14 -0.31 -1.63
CA ALA A 56 0.86 -0.78 -0.26
C ALA A 56 1.15 0.34 0.77
N LEU A 57 2.13 1.19 0.48
CA LEU A 57 2.44 2.41 1.22
C LEU A 57 1.25 3.37 1.33
N LYS A 58 0.58 3.64 0.21
CA LYS A 58 -0.60 4.52 0.16
C LYS A 58 -1.72 3.96 1.04
N CYS A 59 -1.81 2.63 1.12
CA CYS A 59 -2.79 1.95 1.95
C CYS A 59 -2.60 2.20 3.45
N MET A 60 -1.37 2.45 3.94
CA MET A 60 -1.14 2.75 5.36
C MET A 60 -1.76 4.08 5.81
N GLY A 61 -1.96 5.03 4.90
CA GLY A 61 -2.64 6.30 5.17
C GLY A 61 -4.15 6.28 4.90
N CYS A 62 -4.72 5.12 4.55
CA CYS A 62 -6.13 5.01 4.17
C CYS A 62 -7.05 4.90 5.41
N PRO A 63 -8.22 5.57 5.45
CA PRO A 63 -9.16 5.48 6.59
C PRO A 63 -9.71 4.06 6.80
N TYR A 64 -9.71 3.23 5.76
CA TYR A 64 -10.16 1.83 5.81
C TYR A 64 -9.03 0.84 6.17
N PHE A 65 -7.81 1.32 6.39
CA PHE A 65 -6.70 0.46 6.80
C PHE A 65 -6.92 -0.04 8.23
N VAL A 66 -6.81 -1.35 8.41
CA VAL A 66 -6.91 -1.97 9.74
C VAL A 66 -5.52 -2.31 10.26
N ARG A 67 -4.76 -3.12 9.51
CA ARG A 67 -3.38 -3.51 9.83
C ARG A 67 -2.71 -4.20 8.64
N ARG A 68 -1.38 -4.28 8.67
CA ARG A 68 -0.58 -5.18 7.81
C ARG A 68 -0.14 -6.38 8.65
N PHE A 69 -0.41 -7.60 8.18
CA PHE A 69 -0.01 -8.84 8.85
C PHE A 69 0.46 -9.87 7.84
N LYS A 70 1.66 -10.45 8.05
CA LYS A 70 2.23 -11.52 7.21
C LYS A 70 2.15 -11.28 5.68
N GLY A 71 2.39 -10.05 5.22
CA GLY A 71 2.34 -9.73 3.79
C GLY A 71 0.93 -9.47 3.22
N THR A 72 -0.06 -9.36 4.10
CA THR A 72 -1.45 -9.07 3.75
C THR A 72 -1.92 -7.80 4.44
N ILE A 73 -2.64 -6.95 3.73
CA ILE A 73 -3.33 -5.78 4.29
C ILE A 73 -4.76 -6.16 4.65
N HIS A 74 -5.13 -5.91 5.89
CA HIS A 74 -6.50 -6.03 6.35
C HIS A 74 -7.21 -4.71 6.08
N CYS A 75 -8.19 -4.73 5.18
CA CYS A 75 -8.95 -3.56 4.74
C CYS A 75 -10.40 -3.67 5.20
N GLY A 76 -10.91 -2.65 5.88
CA GLY A 76 -12.30 -2.59 6.36
C GLY A 76 -13.31 -2.01 5.37
N TYR A 77 -12.90 -1.74 4.13
CA TYR A 77 -13.77 -1.15 3.11
C TYR A 77 -14.95 -2.10 2.82
N GLY A 78 -16.17 -1.57 2.86
CA GLY A 78 -17.42 -2.33 2.72
C GLY A 78 -17.99 -2.89 4.03
N PHE A 79 -17.26 -2.82 5.15
CA PHE A 79 -17.73 -3.26 6.47
C PHE A 79 -17.82 -2.12 7.48
N LYS A 80 -16.90 -1.13 7.40
CA LYS A 80 -17.07 0.15 8.09
C LYS A 80 -17.94 1.07 7.24
N LYS A 81 -19.13 1.43 7.75
CA LYS A 81 -19.78 2.68 7.35
C LYS A 81 -18.90 3.81 7.90
N VAL A 82 -18.21 4.52 7.01
CA VAL A 82 -17.60 5.81 7.32
C VAL A 82 -18.72 6.82 7.55
#